data_AF-X0ZLJ2-F1
#
_entry.id   AF-X0ZLJ2-F1
#
_cell.length_a   1.000
_cell.length_b   1.000
_cell.length_c   1.000
_cell.angle_alpha   90.00
_cell.angle_beta   90.00
_cell.angle_gamma   90.00
#
_symmetry.space_group_name_H-M   'P 1'
#
loop_
_entity.id
_entity.type
_entity.pdbx_description
1 polymer ?
#
loop_
_entity_poly.entity_id
_entity_poly.type
_entity_poly.pdbx_seq_one_letter_code
_entity_poly.pdbx_strand_id
1 'polypeptide(L)'
;MHKVCCYLMLLGGLVLLVGCGQSGDSMVKEQIDTMNELADGIEADSAEEDIKAINERLDALAEKIKELPEEKRKELIEKHKKELAAAAAKLAKAKMDKMGEAMEGVMKDMQEGMKEGMPKMPKMPVE
;
A
#
# COMPACT_ATOMS: atom_id res chain seq x y z
N MET A 1 28.36 17.41 -46.82
CA MET A 1 27.62 16.13 -46.78
C MET A 1 28.12 15.24 -45.64
N HIS A 2 27.97 15.66 -44.37
CA HIS A 2 28.39 14.86 -43.19
C HIS A 2 27.39 14.91 -42.02
N LYS A 3 26.27 15.64 -42.15
CA LYS A 3 25.31 15.85 -41.05
C LYS A 3 24.05 14.96 -41.11
N VAL A 4 23.92 14.13 -42.14
CA VAL A 4 22.69 13.35 -42.40
C VAL A 4 22.80 11.88 -41.96
N CYS A 5 24.02 11.34 -41.74
CA CYS A 5 24.19 9.95 -41.30
C CYS A 5 23.88 9.70 -39.82
N CYS A 6 23.98 10.71 -38.94
CA CYS A 6 23.78 10.48 -37.50
C CYS A 6 22.30 10.39 -37.08
N TYR A 7 21.36 10.89 -37.90
CA TYR A 7 19.94 10.89 -37.52
C TYR A 7 19.23 9.55 -37.80
N LEU A 8 19.73 8.77 -38.76
CA LEU A 8 19.12 7.48 -39.13
C LEU A 8 19.53 6.32 -38.19
N MET A 9 20.63 6.44 -37.44
CA MET A 9 20.96 5.47 -36.38
C MET A 9 20.25 5.75 -35.04
N LEU A 10 19.71 6.96 -34.85
CA LEU A 10 19.02 7.36 -33.62
C LEU A 10 17.52 7.00 -33.60
N LEU A 11 16.93 6.67 -34.76
CA LEU A 11 15.52 6.26 -34.86
C LEU A 11 15.30 4.75 -35.05
N GLY A 12 16.35 3.97 -35.34
CA GLY A 12 16.26 2.52 -35.52
C GLY A 12 16.40 1.68 -34.24
N GLY A 13 16.80 2.30 -33.12
CA GLY A 13 17.11 1.59 -31.87
C GLY A 13 15.94 1.40 -30.90
N LEU A 14 14.79 2.06 -31.13
CA LEU A 14 13.68 2.05 -30.16
C LEU A 14 12.67 0.91 -30.35
N VAL A 15 12.74 0.16 -31.46
CA VAL A 15 11.74 -0.87 -31.80
C VAL A 15 12.14 -2.28 -31.30
N LEU A 16 13.35 -2.46 -30.76
CA LEU A 16 13.82 -3.76 -30.24
C LEU A 16 13.66 -3.93 -28.71
N LEU A 17 13.14 -2.93 -28.00
CA LEU A 17 12.80 -3.03 -26.57
C LEU A 17 11.31 -3.30 -26.30
N VAL A 18 10.49 -3.42 -27.35
CA VAL A 18 9.11 -3.93 -27.23
C VAL A 18 9.10 -5.47 -27.24
N GLY A 19 10.15 -6.09 -26.69
CA GLY A 19 10.03 -7.40 -26.07
C GLY A 19 9.51 -7.18 -24.67
N CYS A 20 8.18 -7.14 -24.51
CA CYS A 20 7.44 -7.17 -23.24
C CYS A 20 7.78 -8.43 -22.43
N GLY A 21 9.00 -8.53 -21.93
CA GLY A 21 9.43 -9.45 -20.89
C GLY A 21 9.12 -8.85 -19.53
N GLN A 22 7.86 -8.45 -19.28
CA GLN A 22 7.41 -8.17 -17.93
C GLN A 22 7.33 -9.51 -17.21
N SER A 23 8.52 -9.97 -16.80
CA SER A 23 8.72 -11.19 -16.04
C SER A 23 7.84 -11.07 -14.80
N GLY A 24 7.07 -12.12 -14.46
CA GLY A 24 6.18 -12.07 -13.30
C GLY A 24 6.91 -11.68 -11.99
N ASP A 25 8.23 -11.85 -11.94
CA ASP A 25 9.12 -11.34 -10.88
C ASP A 25 9.04 -9.82 -10.71
N SER A 26 9.06 -9.07 -11.82
CA SER A 26 8.94 -7.61 -11.79
C SER A 26 7.56 -7.16 -11.34
N MET A 27 6.51 -7.91 -11.69
CA MET A 27 5.15 -7.60 -11.24
C MET A 27 4.99 -7.79 -9.73
N VAL A 28 5.54 -8.87 -9.17
CA VAL A 28 5.48 -9.13 -7.73
C VAL A 28 6.34 -8.14 -6.94
N LYS A 29 7.51 -7.74 -7.47
CA LYS A 29 8.29 -6.65 -6.88
C LYS A 29 7.55 -5.33 -6.89
N GLU A 30 6.94 -4.96 -8.02
CA GLU A 30 6.14 -3.75 -8.11
C GLU A 30 4.96 -3.78 -7.15
N GLN A 31 4.34 -4.96 -6.94
CA GLN A 31 3.31 -5.15 -5.91
C GLN A 31 3.85 -4.92 -4.50
N ILE A 32 5.02 -5.47 -4.16
CA ILE A 32 5.69 -5.27 -2.87
C ILE A 32 6.02 -3.79 -2.65
N ASP A 33 6.58 -3.12 -3.65
CA ASP A 33 6.94 -1.70 -3.57
C ASP A 33 5.68 -0.84 -3.38
N THR A 34 4.60 -1.14 -4.11
CA THR A 34 3.30 -0.45 -3.96
C THR A 34 2.69 -0.70 -2.57
N MET A 35 2.87 -1.89 -1.98
CA MET A 35 2.44 -2.17 -0.60
C MET A 35 3.23 -1.37 0.44
N ASN A 36 4.54 -1.20 0.24
CA ASN A 36 5.36 -0.36 1.11
C ASN A 36 4.99 1.12 0.96
N GLU A 37 4.82 1.61 -0.28
CA GLU A 37 4.38 2.97 -0.58
C GLU A 37 3.02 3.27 0.08
N LEU A 38 2.11 2.30 0.08
CA LEU A 38 0.83 2.42 0.78
C LEU A 38 1.01 2.49 2.30
N ALA A 39 1.90 1.68 2.89
CA ALA A 39 2.18 1.72 4.32
C ALA A 39 2.79 3.07 4.72
N ASP A 40 3.79 3.53 3.99
CA ASP A 40 4.44 4.83 4.21
C ASP A 40 3.44 5.98 4.05
N GLY A 41 2.55 5.92 3.05
CA GLY A 41 1.51 6.93 2.84
C GLY A 41 0.51 6.99 3.99
N ILE A 42 0.16 5.84 4.58
CA ILE A 42 -0.72 5.76 5.76
C ILE A 42 -0.05 6.39 6.98
N GLU A 43 1.22 6.05 7.23
CA GLU A 43 2.05 6.59 8.33
C GLU A 43 2.31 8.10 8.17
N ALA A 44 2.40 8.59 6.94
CA ALA A 44 2.64 10.00 6.64
C ALA A 44 1.37 10.86 6.57
N ASP A 45 0.19 10.31 6.89
CA ASP A 45 -1.10 11.00 6.74
C ASP A 45 -1.31 11.63 5.35
N SER A 46 -0.91 10.88 4.31
CA SER A 46 -1.10 11.31 2.92
C SER A 46 -2.58 11.50 2.58
N ALA A 47 -2.85 12.30 1.56
CA ALA A 47 -4.23 12.58 1.14
C ALA A 47 -4.96 11.30 0.73
N GLU A 48 -6.26 11.24 1.01
CA GLU A 48 -7.09 10.07 0.69
C GLU A 48 -7.06 9.72 -0.80
N GLU A 49 -6.97 10.73 -1.68
CA GLU A 49 -6.85 10.56 -3.13
C GLU A 49 -5.54 9.84 -3.52
N ASP A 50 -4.43 10.17 -2.85
CA ASP A 50 -3.13 9.52 -3.09
C ASP A 50 -3.16 8.06 -2.63
N ILE A 51 -3.71 7.81 -1.43
CA ILE A 51 -3.92 6.46 -0.90
C ILE A 51 -4.80 5.63 -1.82
N LYS A 52 -5.85 6.23 -2.38
CA LYS A 52 -6.75 5.57 -3.33
C LYS A 52 -6.02 5.22 -4.63
N ALA A 53 -5.26 6.15 -5.20
CA ALA A 53 -4.49 5.91 -6.42
C ALA A 53 -3.46 4.78 -6.24
N ILE A 54 -2.82 4.70 -5.07
CA ILE A 54 -1.90 3.60 -4.73
C ILE A 54 -2.65 2.27 -4.65
N ASN A 55 -3.83 2.22 -4.02
CA ASN A 55 -4.65 1.00 -3.97
C ASN A 55 -5.10 0.56 -5.37
N GLU A 56 -5.54 1.48 -6.24
CA GLU A 56 -5.95 1.16 -7.61
C GLU A 56 -4.80 0.54 -8.42
N ARG A 57 -3.57 1.03 -8.25
CA ARG A 57 -2.36 0.42 -8.85
C ARG A 57 -2.12 -0.99 -8.31
N LEU A 58 -2.31 -1.19 -7.01
CA LEU A 58 -2.10 -2.47 -6.34
C LEU A 58 -3.13 -3.52 -6.81
N ASP A 59 -4.39 -3.14 -6.96
CA ASP A 59 -5.44 -3.98 -7.52
C ASP A 59 -5.15 -4.34 -8.98
N ALA A 60 -4.74 -3.37 -9.80
CA ALA A 60 -4.37 -3.64 -11.20
C ALA A 60 -3.18 -4.62 -11.31
N LEU A 61 -2.20 -4.52 -10.40
CA LEU A 61 -1.09 -5.47 -10.33
C LEU A 61 -1.54 -6.86 -9.86
N ALA A 62 -2.43 -6.92 -8.88
CA ALA A 62 -2.98 -8.19 -8.38
C ALA A 62 -3.76 -8.92 -9.48
N GLU A 63 -4.56 -8.22 -10.28
CA GLU A 63 -5.27 -8.80 -11.42
C GLU A 63 -4.29 -9.35 -12.47
N LYS A 64 -3.26 -8.58 -12.84
CA LYS A 64 -2.21 -9.06 -13.78
C LYS A 64 -1.49 -10.32 -13.27
N ILE A 65 -1.23 -10.40 -11.96
CA ILE A 65 -0.63 -11.59 -11.35
C ILE A 65 -1.63 -12.77 -11.38
N LYS A 66 -2.93 -12.52 -11.20
CA LYS A 66 -4.00 -13.54 -11.34
C LYS A 66 -4.21 -14.01 -12.79
N GLU A 67 -3.79 -13.25 -13.78
CA GLU A 67 -3.80 -13.70 -15.17
C GLU A 67 -2.65 -14.67 -15.49
N LEU A 68 -1.59 -14.70 -14.66
CA LEU A 68 -0.49 -15.65 -14.82
C LEU A 68 -0.94 -17.09 -14.54
N PRO A 69 -0.33 -18.10 -15.20
CA PRO A 69 -0.58 -19.51 -14.89
C PRO A 69 -0.40 -19.81 -13.39
N GLU A 70 -1.24 -20.69 -12.83
CA GLU A 70 -1.22 -20.98 -11.39
C GLU A 70 0.15 -21.45 -10.89
N GLU A 71 0.84 -22.29 -11.65
CA GLU A 71 2.18 -22.77 -11.30
C GLU A 71 3.19 -21.63 -11.23
N LYS A 72 3.09 -20.65 -12.15
CA LYS A 72 3.93 -19.46 -12.15
C LYS A 72 3.60 -18.52 -11.01
N ARG A 73 2.33 -18.34 -10.66
CA ARG A 73 1.96 -17.61 -9.44
C ARG A 73 2.55 -18.25 -8.20
N LYS A 74 2.40 -19.57 -8.04
CA LYS A 74 2.91 -20.29 -6.86
C LYS A 74 4.44 -20.15 -6.75
N GLU A 75 5.15 -20.32 -7.87
CA GLU A 75 6.61 -20.11 -7.94
C GLU A 75 6.99 -18.70 -7.50
N LEU A 76 6.31 -17.67 -8.02
CA LEU A 76 6.56 -16.27 -7.70
C LEU A 76 6.22 -15.93 -6.24
N ILE A 77 5.09 -16.42 -5.74
CA ILE A 77 4.67 -16.22 -4.35
C ILE A 77 5.67 -16.90 -3.41
N GLU A 78 6.08 -18.14 -3.66
CA GLU A 78 7.06 -18.83 -2.82
C GLU A 78 8.43 -18.12 -2.86
N LYS A 79 8.85 -17.65 -4.04
CA LYS A 79 10.09 -16.89 -4.22
C LYS A 79 10.09 -15.58 -3.41
N HIS A 80 9.00 -14.82 -3.48
CA HIS A 80 8.87 -13.52 -2.84
C HIS A 80 8.14 -13.55 -1.49
N LYS A 81 7.85 -14.74 -0.96
CA LYS A 81 7.03 -14.95 0.24
C LYS A 81 7.47 -14.12 1.43
N LYS A 82 8.80 -14.06 1.65
CA LYS A 82 9.39 -13.29 2.76
C LYS A 82 9.18 -11.80 2.57
N GLU A 83 9.36 -11.30 1.35
CA GLU A 83 9.21 -9.88 1.02
C GLU A 83 7.74 -9.46 1.04
N LEU A 84 6.85 -10.28 0.47
CA LEU A 84 5.40 -10.12 0.56
C LEU A 84 4.91 -10.12 2.02
N ALA A 85 5.40 -11.06 2.84
CA ALA A 85 5.05 -11.10 4.26
C ALA A 85 5.56 -9.86 5.01
N ALA A 86 6.77 -9.38 4.70
CA ALA A 86 7.32 -8.18 5.31
C ALA A 86 6.54 -6.91 4.91
N ALA A 87 6.20 -6.75 3.63
CA ALA A 87 5.39 -5.64 3.14
C ALA A 87 3.96 -5.68 3.70
N ALA A 88 3.35 -6.87 3.75
CA ALA A 88 2.05 -7.06 4.40
C ALA A 88 2.08 -6.73 5.90
N ALA A 89 3.13 -7.15 6.61
CA ALA A 89 3.31 -6.84 8.02
C ALA A 89 3.50 -5.34 8.25
N LYS A 90 4.27 -4.65 7.41
CA LYS A 90 4.42 -3.18 7.45
C LYS A 90 3.09 -2.49 7.23
N LEU A 91 2.36 -2.86 6.18
CA LEU A 91 1.05 -2.28 5.90
C LEU A 91 0.04 -2.53 7.03
N ALA A 92 0.02 -3.74 7.59
CA ALA A 92 -0.83 -4.08 8.72
C ALA A 92 -0.46 -3.27 9.96
N LYS A 93 0.85 -3.08 10.21
CA LYS A 93 1.35 -2.26 11.29
C LYS A 93 0.95 -0.80 11.11
N ALA A 94 1.20 -0.19 9.94
CA ALA A 94 0.80 1.18 9.62
C ALA A 94 -0.70 1.41 9.85
N LYS A 95 -1.54 0.45 9.42
CA LYS A 95 -2.99 0.50 9.66
C LYS A 95 -3.35 0.36 11.15
N MET A 96 -2.68 -0.52 11.88
CA MET A 96 -2.90 -0.70 13.32
C MET A 96 -2.45 0.51 14.13
N ASP A 97 -1.30 1.10 13.80
CA ASP A 97 -0.79 2.30 14.46
C ASP A 97 -1.76 3.46 14.25
N LYS A 98 -2.20 3.70 13.00
CA LYS A 98 -3.20 4.73 12.69
C LYS A 98 -4.56 4.47 13.35
N MET A 99 -5.00 3.22 13.41
CA MET A 99 -6.22 2.84 14.14
C MET A 99 -6.07 3.01 15.65
N GLY A 100 -4.87 2.73 16.19
CA GLY A 100 -4.54 2.92 17.60
C GLY A 100 -4.57 4.39 18.00
N GLU A 101 -3.99 5.27 17.19
CA GLU A 101 -4.06 6.72 17.38
C GLU A 101 -5.50 7.23 17.33
N ALA A 102 -6.30 6.76 16.37
CA ALA A 102 -7.71 7.10 16.29
C ALA A 102 -8.50 6.60 17.51
N MET A 103 -8.23 5.38 17.98
CA MET A 103 -8.90 4.80 19.14
C MET A 103 -8.51 5.48 20.45
N GLU A 104 -7.23 5.87 20.61
CA GLU A 104 -6.77 6.64 21.75
C GLU A 104 -7.47 8.01 21.81
N GLY A 105 -7.61 8.68 20.66
CA GLY A 105 -8.40 9.92 20.54
C GLY A 105 -9.84 9.73 21.02
N VAL A 106 -10.54 8.74 20.47
CA VAL A 106 -11.94 8.42 20.86
C VAL A 106 -12.06 8.07 22.35
N MET A 107 -11.12 7.30 22.89
CA MET A 107 -11.13 6.92 24.31
C MET A 107 -10.94 8.12 25.22
N LYS A 108 -10.08 9.08 24.82
CA LYS A 108 -9.85 10.32 25.54
C LYS A 108 -11.11 11.21 25.52
N ASP A 109 -11.73 11.40 24.37
CA ASP A 109 -12.99 12.16 24.24
C ASP A 109 -14.11 11.52 25.08
N MET A 110 -14.22 10.19 25.07
CA MET A 110 -15.19 9.46 25.90
C MET A 110 -14.91 9.64 27.40
N GLN A 111 -13.64 9.61 27.82
CA GLN A 111 -13.26 9.80 29.22
C GLN A 111 -13.55 11.23 29.70
N GLU A 112 -13.32 12.23 28.86
CA GLU A 112 -13.66 13.63 29.16
C GLU A 112 -15.18 13.83 29.22
N GLY A 113 -15.94 13.29 28.25
CA GLY A 113 -17.40 13.31 28.27
C GLY A 113 -18.02 12.60 29.47
N MET A 114 -17.40 11.53 29.98
CA MET A 114 -17.87 10.83 31.18
C MET A 114 -17.62 11.63 32.47
N LYS A 115 -16.55 12.43 32.52
CA LYS A 115 -16.27 13.33 33.65
C LYS A 115 -17.25 14.49 33.71
N GLU A 116 -17.63 15.06 32.57
CA GLU A 116 -18.61 16.16 32.52
C GLU A 116 -20.06 15.67 32.65
N GLY A 117 -20.35 14.46 32.18
CA GLY A 117 -21.69 13.88 32.15
C GLY A 117 -22.14 13.12 33.40
N MET A 118 -21.34 13.01 34.47
CA MET A 118 -21.80 12.39 35.71
C MET A 118 -22.64 13.39 36.53
N PRO A 119 -23.99 13.28 36.57
CA PRO A 119 -24.78 14.02 37.54
C PRO A 119 -24.30 13.62 38.93
N LYS A 120 -24.00 14.60 39.78
CA LYS A 120 -23.74 14.38 41.21
C LYS A 120 -24.85 13.51 41.76
N MET A 121 -24.58 12.22 42.00
CA MET A 121 -25.56 11.34 42.59
C MET A 121 -25.97 11.95 43.93
N PRO A 122 -27.27 12.22 44.15
CA PRO A 122 -27.74 12.65 45.45
C PRO A 122 -27.37 11.54 46.44
N LYS A 123 -26.65 11.91 47.50
CA LYS A 123 -26.35 11.00 48.60
C LYS A 123 -27.68 10.45 49.09
N MET A 124 -27.93 9.17 48.85
CA MET A 124 -29.09 8.51 49.45
C MET A 124 -28.89 8.52 50.97
N PRO A 125 -29.88 8.99 51.74
CA PRO A 125 -29.83 8.86 53.18
C PRO A 125 -29.84 7.38 53.53
N VAL A 126 -28.86 6.97 54.33
CA VAL A 126 -28.86 5.67 55.00
C VAL A 126 -29.73 5.87 56.24
N GLU A 127 -30.93 5.30 56.22
CA GLU A 127 -31.73 5.06 57.43
C GLU A 127 -31.33 3.73 58.08
#